data_AF-A0A1B0DCK7-F1
#
_entry.id   AF-A0A1B0DCK7-F1
#
_cell.length_a   1.000
_cell.length_b   1.000
_cell.length_c   1.000
_cell.angle_alpha   90.00
_cell.angle_beta   90.00
_cell.angle_gamma   90.00
#
_symmetry.space_group_name_H-M   'P 1'
#
loop_
_entity.id
_entity.type
_entity.pdbx_description
1 polymer ?
#
loop_
_entity_poly.entity_id
_entity_poly.type
_entity_poly.pdbx_seq_one_letter_code
_entity_poly.pdbx_strand_id
1 'polypeptide(L)'
;MYHTFSVLNLTLIDLPGLTKVPIGDQPADIEAQIKAMIFQFIKKETCLILAVTPANTDLANSDALKLAKEVDPQGKDILENKLLPLRRGYIGVVNRSQKDIEGRKDIVAALAAERKFFLSHPSYRHIADRLGTPYLQRTLNQQLTNHIRDTLPGLRDKLQKQMLTLEKDVEQYKHFRPDDPSIKTKAMLQMIQQLQSDFERTIEGSGSALVNTNELSGGAKINRIFHERLRFEIVKMSCDEKELRREISFAIRNIHGIRVGLFTPDMAFEAIVKKQIAQLKEPVLKCVDLVVQELSHVVRICTDKMSRYPRLRDETERIITTHIRQREQYCKEQLLLLIDFELAYMNTNHEDFIGFA
;
A
#
# COMPACT_ATOMS: atom_id res chain seq x y z
N MET A 1 13.24 -35.74 -17.66
CA MET A 1 13.60 -35.47 -19.07
C MET A 1 13.53 -36.80 -19.79
N TYR A 2 12.61 -36.98 -20.73
CA TYR A 2 12.45 -38.23 -21.47
C TYR A 2 13.22 -38.12 -22.79
N HIS A 3 14.19 -39.01 -23.03
CA HIS A 3 14.98 -39.06 -24.26
C HIS A 3 14.67 -40.34 -25.05
N THR A 4 14.23 -40.19 -26.30
CA THR A 4 14.01 -41.32 -27.24
C THR A 4 14.39 -40.90 -28.66
N PHE A 5 14.98 -41.80 -29.45
CA PHE A 5 15.45 -41.53 -30.82
C PHE A 5 14.35 -41.18 -31.84
N SER A 6 13.07 -41.30 -31.45
CA SER A 6 11.91 -41.17 -32.32
C SER A 6 11.04 -39.93 -32.08
N VAL A 7 11.48 -38.99 -31.23
CA VAL A 7 10.71 -37.76 -30.92
C VAL A 7 11.51 -36.49 -31.18
N LEU A 8 10.83 -35.47 -31.69
CA LEU A 8 11.39 -34.13 -31.87
C LEU A 8 11.55 -33.42 -30.52
N ASN A 9 12.52 -32.51 -30.41
CA ASN A 9 12.74 -31.70 -29.20
C ASN A 9 11.51 -30.82 -28.94
N LEU A 10 10.75 -31.16 -27.90
CA LEU A 10 9.55 -30.42 -27.49
C LEU A 10 9.54 -30.34 -25.96
N THR A 11 9.38 -29.13 -25.43
CA THR A 11 9.18 -28.89 -24.00
C THR A 11 7.72 -28.55 -23.76
N LEU A 12 7.04 -29.35 -22.95
CA LEU A 12 5.65 -29.17 -22.60
C LEU A 12 5.51 -29.04 -21.08
N ILE A 13 4.58 -28.21 -20.66
CA ILE A 13 4.12 -28.13 -19.27
C ILE A 13 2.71 -28.71 -19.28
N ASP A 14 2.53 -29.83 -18.57
CA ASP A 14 1.21 -30.43 -18.41
C ASP A 14 0.49 -29.75 -17.24
N LEU A 15 -0.74 -29.30 -17.49
CA LEU A 15 -1.56 -28.58 -16.52
C LEU A 15 -2.77 -29.43 -16.15
N PRO A 16 -3.27 -29.34 -14.90
CA PRO A 16 -4.43 -30.11 -14.47
C PRO A 16 -5.66 -29.83 -15.35
N GLY A 17 -6.43 -30.87 -15.64
CA GLY A 17 -7.71 -30.76 -16.35
C GLY A 17 -8.74 -29.99 -15.52
N LEU A 18 -9.63 -29.26 -16.20
CA LEU A 18 -10.69 -28.49 -15.54
C LEU A 18 -11.78 -29.43 -15.03
N THR A 19 -12.06 -29.36 -13.72
CA THR A 19 -13.15 -30.08 -13.06
C THR A 19 -14.18 -29.07 -12.55
N LYS A 20 -15.45 -29.23 -12.95
CA LYS A 20 -16.57 -28.33 -12.56
C LYS A 20 -17.25 -28.71 -11.25
N VAL A 21 -17.08 -29.96 -10.82
CA VAL A 21 -17.68 -30.49 -9.59
C VAL A 21 -16.57 -31.13 -8.77
N PRO A 22 -16.42 -30.78 -7.48
CA PRO A 22 -15.45 -31.44 -6.60
C PRO A 22 -15.84 -32.91 -6.40
N ILE A 23 -14.85 -33.81 -6.48
CA ILE A 23 -15.05 -35.25 -6.26
C ILE A 23 -14.12 -35.72 -5.13
N GLY A 24 -14.64 -36.55 -4.22
CA GLY A 24 -13.89 -37.10 -3.10
C GLY A 24 -13.49 -36.02 -2.09
N ASP A 25 -12.21 -35.97 -1.73
CA ASP A 25 -11.66 -35.04 -0.73
C ASP A 25 -11.25 -33.67 -1.33
N GLN A 26 -11.70 -33.35 -2.55
CA GLN A 26 -11.37 -32.07 -3.19
C GLN A 26 -12.12 -30.91 -2.53
N PRO A 27 -11.48 -29.74 -2.37
CA PRO A 27 -12.12 -28.58 -1.76
C PRO A 27 -13.21 -28.01 -2.68
N ALA A 28 -14.20 -27.33 -2.09
CA ALA A 28 -15.36 -26.80 -2.82
C ALA A 28 -14.98 -25.76 -3.90
N ASP A 29 -13.82 -25.13 -3.78
CA ASP A 29 -13.27 -24.12 -4.69
C ASP A 29 -12.21 -24.68 -5.68
N ILE A 30 -12.11 -26.01 -5.83
CA ILE A 30 -11.11 -26.66 -6.67
C ILE A 30 -11.06 -26.13 -8.11
N GLU A 31 -12.23 -25.80 -8.70
CA GLU A 31 -12.30 -25.21 -10.04
C GLU A 31 -11.57 -23.86 -10.11
N ALA A 32 -11.76 -23.01 -9.08
CA ALA A 32 -11.13 -21.70 -9.00
C ALA A 32 -9.61 -21.83 -8.81
N GLN A 33 -9.16 -22.76 -7.97
CA GLN A 33 -7.73 -23.02 -7.75
C GLN A 33 -7.03 -23.53 -9.02
N ILE A 34 -7.66 -24.49 -9.72
CA ILE A 34 -7.14 -25.02 -10.99
C ILE A 34 -7.07 -23.91 -12.04
N LYS A 35 -8.13 -23.11 -12.19
CA LYS A 35 -8.11 -21.95 -13.09
C LYS A 35 -7.00 -20.97 -12.72
N ALA A 36 -6.88 -20.59 -11.45
CA ALA A 36 -5.84 -19.68 -10.99
C ALA A 36 -4.43 -20.19 -11.31
N MET A 37 -4.19 -21.50 -11.11
CA MET A 37 -2.93 -22.14 -11.48
C MET A 37 -2.67 -22.06 -12.98
N ILE A 38 -3.66 -22.42 -13.82
CA ILE A 38 -3.53 -22.32 -15.29
C ILE A 38 -3.20 -20.89 -15.71
N PHE A 39 -3.90 -19.89 -15.17
CA PHE A 39 -3.69 -18.46 -15.48
C PHE A 39 -2.28 -17.95 -15.13
N GLN A 40 -1.58 -18.54 -14.16
CA GLN A 40 -0.18 -18.18 -13.88
C GLN A 40 0.76 -18.51 -15.05
N PHE A 41 0.41 -19.51 -15.87
CA PHE A 41 1.19 -19.92 -17.03
C PHE A 41 0.69 -19.24 -18.31
N ILE A 42 -0.61 -19.32 -18.60
CA ILE A 42 -1.16 -18.90 -19.90
C ILE A 42 -1.24 -17.39 -20.10
N LYS A 43 -1.17 -16.57 -19.03
CA LYS A 43 -1.13 -15.10 -19.13
C LYS A 43 0.20 -14.55 -19.65
N LYS A 44 1.26 -15.37 -19.64
CA LYS A 44 2.57 -14.92 -20.14
C LYS A 44 2.51 -14.83 -21.65
N GLU A 45 2.84 -13.68 -22.22
CA GLU A 45 2.86 -13.45 -23.68
C GLU A 45 3.80 -14.43 -24.42
N THR A 46 4.80 -14.96 -23.72
CA THR A 46 5.74 -15.96 -24.24
C THR A 46 5.22 -17.40 -24.14
N CYS A 47 3.97 -17.63 -23.71
CA CYS A 47 3.38 -18.95 -23.60
C CYS A 47 2.68 -19.37 -24.90
N LEU A 48 2.96 -20.56 -25.40
CA LEU A 48 2.15 -21.20 -26.46
C LEU A 48 1.11 -22.09 -25.81
N ILE A 49 -0.17 -21.83 -26.08
CA ILE A 49 -1.29 -22.57 -25.51
C ILE A 49 -1.70 -23.69 -26.48
N LEU A 50 -1.63 -24.94 -26.02
CA LEU A 50 -2.17 -26.10 -26.74
C LEU A 50 -3.54 -26.47 -26.16
N ALA A 51 -4.63 -25.95 -26.75
CA ALA A 51 -5.99 -26.22 -26.31
C ALA A 51 -6.51 -27.57 -26.84
N VAL A 52 -6.53 -28.59 -25.99
CA VAL A 52 -7.00 -29.94 -26.34
C VAL A 52 -8.52 -30.04 -26.12
N THR A 53 -9.27 -30.44 -27.15
CA THR A 53 -10.73 -30.61 -27.09
C THR A 53 -11.15 -31.95 -27.69
N PRO A 54 -11.98 -32.75 -27.01
CA PRO A 54 -12.54 -33.98 -27.57
C PRO A 54 -13.44 -33.72 -28.80
N ALA A 55 -13.29 -34.51 -29.85
CA ALA A 55 -14.05 -34.35 -31.10
C ALA A 55 -15.55 -34.73 -30.99
N ASN A 56 -15.92 -35.49 -29.95
CA ASN A 56 -17.31 -35.88 -29.67
C ASN A 56 -18.10 -34.84 -28.86
N THR A 57 -17.46 -33.74 -28.46
CA THR A 57 -18.09 -32.62 -27.76
C THR A 57 -18.16 -31.39 -28.66
N ASP A 58 -19.19 -30.57 -28.49
CA ASP A 58 -19.30 -29.30 -29.22
C ASP A 58 -18.12 -28.38 -28.86
N LEU A 59 -17.41 -27.90 -29.88
CA LEU A 59 -16.26 -27.01 -29.74
C LEU A 59 -16.64 -25.70 -29.02
N ALA A 60 -17.87 -25.22 -29.18
CA ALA A 60 -18.35 -24.01 -28.50
C ALA A 60 -18.36 -24.17 -26.96
N ASN A 61 -18.45 -25.41 -26.48
CA ASN A 61 -18.46 -25.74 -25.05
C ASN A 61 -17.09 -26.12 -24.49
N SER A 62 -16.03 -26.07 -25.29
CA SER A 62 -14.67 -26.39 -24.84
C SER A 62 -14.15 -25.39 -23.80
N ASP A 63 -13.90 -25.86 -22.60
CA ASP A 63 -13.34 -25.04 -21.53
C ASP A 63 -11.89 -24.60 -21.83
N ALA A 64 -11.11 -25.44 -22.54
CA ALA A 64 -9.76 -25.10 -22.97
C ALA A 64 -9.75 -23.92 -23.97
N LEU A 65 -10.70 -23.89 -24.92
CA LEU A 65 -10.83 -22.79 -25.87
C LEU A 65 -11.36 -21.51 -25.20
N LYS A 66 -12.24 -21.63 -24.20
CA LYS A 66 -12.73 -20.48 -23.41
C LYS A 66 -11.58 -19.81 -22.65
N LEU A 67 -10.78 -20.58 -21.91
CA LEU A 67 -9.62 -20.04 -21.20
C LEU A 67 -8.58 -19.43 -22.14
N ALA A 68 -8.30 -20.08 -23.27
CA ALA A 68 -7.37 -19.54 -24.27
C ALA A 68 -7.85 -18.19 -24.82
N LYS A 69 -9.15 -18.03 -25.08
CA LYS A 69 -9.73 -16.77 -25.56
C LYS A 69 -9.68 -15.63 -24.55
N GLU A 70 -9.78 -15.93 -23.26
CA GLU A 70 -9.69 -14.90 -22.21
C GLU A 70 -8.30 -14.25 -22.15
N VAL A 71 -7.24 -14.98 -22.54
CA VAL A 71 -5.85 -14.48 -22.53
C VAL A 71 -5.28 -14.16 -23.91
N ASP A 72 -5.82 -14.77 -24.96
CA ASP A 72 -5.46 -14.55 -26.36
C ASP A 72 -6.73 -14.37 -27.22
N PRO A 73 -7.38 -13.19 -27.15
CA PRO A 73 -8.61 -12.91 -27.89
C PRO A 73 -8.39 -12.75 -29.41
N GLN A 74 -7.14 -12.75 -29.90
CA GLN A 74 -6.80 -12.49 -31.31
C GLN A 74 -6.76 -13.76 -32.19
N GLY A 75 -7.28 -14.90 -31.70
CA GLY A 75 -7.39 -16.13 -32.49
C GLY A 75 -8.23 -15.96 -33.76
N LYS A 76 -7.63 -16.16 -34.94
CA LYS A 76 -8.28 -16.16 -36.28
C LYS A 76 -8.18 -17.50 -37.05
N ASP A 77 -9.37 -18.06 -37.25
CA ASP A 77 -10.09 -19.14 -38.00
C ASP A 77 -9.97 -20.71 -37.66
N ILE A 78 -11.06 -21.57 -37.69
CA ILE A 78 -11.05 -23.09 -37.44
C ILE A 78 -10.90 -24.08 -38.61
N LEU A 79 -9.98 -25.05 -38.55
CA LEU A 79 -9.83 -26.35 -39.28
C LEU A 79 -9.85 -26.30 -40.82
N GLU A 80 -10.83 -25.63 -41.40
CA GLU A 80 -10.80 -24.94 -42.72
C GLU A 80 -10.78 -23.41 -42.57
N ASN A 81 -10.59 -22.97 -41.35
CA ASN A 81 -10.79 -21.65 -40.84
C ASN A 81 -12.30 -21.15 -40.67
N LYS A 82 -13.30 -21.94 -40.18
CA LYS A 82 -14.77 -21.61 -40.29
C LYS A 82 -15.66 -21.33 -39.04
N LEU A 83 -15.60 -22.06 -37.91
CA LEU A 83 -16.60 -21.92 -36.80
C LEU A 83 -16.17 -20.99 -35.62
N LEU A 84 -15.07 -21.29 -34.94
CA LEU A 84 -14.40 -20.54 -33.84
C LEU A 84 -12.94 -20.14 -34.15
N PRO A 85 -12.70 -18.96 -34.70
CA PRO A 85 -11.41 -18.68 -35.27
C PRO A 85 -10.09 -18.86 -34.42
N LEU A 86 -9.03 -19.58 -34.88
CA LEU A 86 -7.68 -19.70 -34.26
C LEU A 86 -6.48 -19.52 -35.22
N ARG A 87 -5.56 -18.58 -34.89
CA ARG A 87 -4.42 -18.16 -35.74
C ARG A 87 -3.49 -19.31 -36.18
N ARG A 88 -3.38 -20.36 -35.36
CA ARG A 88 -2.48 -21.51 -35.58
C ARG A 88 -3.23 -22.73 -36.13
N GLY A 89 -4.51 -22.56 -36.46
CA GLY A 89 -5.36 -23.63 -36.96
C GLY A 89 -5.59 -24.73 -35.92
N TYR A 90 -6.01 -25.88 -36.42
CA TYR A 90 -6.37 -27.04 -35.62
C TYR A 90 -5.81 -28.29 -36.27
N ILE A 91 -5.50 -29.29 -35.45
CA ILE A 91 -4.94 -30.55 -35.90
C ILE A 91 -5.73 -31.67 -35.21
N GLY A 92 -6.42 -32.49 -36.00
CA GLY A 92 -7.10 -33.68 -35.52
C GLY A 92 -6.12 -34.83 -35.28
N VAL A 93 -6.26 -35.51 -34.15
CA VAL A 93 -5.44 -36.66 -33.74
C VAL A 93 -6.37 -37.79 -33.29
N VAL A 94 -6.02 -39.03 -33.62
CA VAL A 94 -6.73 -40.23 -33.16
C VAL A 94 -5.85 -40.99 -32.18
N ASN A 95 -6.25 -40.96 -30.91
CA ASN A 95 -5.54 -41.64 -29.83
C ASN A 95 -5.96 -43.11 -29.68
N ARG A 96 -5.16 -43.86 -28.92
CA ARG A 96 -5.49 -45.23 -28.48
C ARG A 96 -6.73 -45.21 -27.59
N SER A 97 -7.65 -46.15 -27.80
CA SER A 97 -8.79 -46.37 -26.91
C SER A 97 -8.35 -47.03 -25.61
N GLN A 98 -9.21 -47.02 -24.58
CA GLN A 98 -8.94 -47.71 -23.32
C GLN A 98 -8.61 -49.20 -23.52
N LYS A 99 -9.33 -49.87 -24.43
CA LYS A 99 -9.08 -51.26 -24.83
C LYS A 99 -7.72 -51.45 -25.52
N ASP A 100 -7.28 -50.49 -26.33
CA ASP A 100 -5.95 -50.53 -26.97
C ASP A 100 -4.82 -50.33 -25.94
N ILE A 101 -5.06 -49.55 -24.88
CA ILE A 101 -4.11 -49.32 -23.80
C ILE A 101 -3.96 -50.59 -22.95
N GLU A 102 -5.07 -51.20 -22.54
CA GLU A 102 -5.09 -52.46 -21.81
C GLU A 102 -4.45 -53.59 -22.62
N GLY A 103 -4.72 -53.62 -23.94
CA GLY A 103 -4.09 -54.53 -24.90
C GLY A 103 -2.66 -54.19 -25.29
N ARG A 104 -2.03 -53.16 -24.69
CA ARG A 104 -0.65 -52.70 -24.96
C ARG A 104 -0.34 -52.53 -26.45
N LYS A 105 -1.28 -51.97 -27.21
CA LYS A 105 -1.09 -51.73 -28.65
C LYS A 105 0.14 -50.87 -28.90
N ASP A 106 1.00 -51.39 -29.78
CA ASP A 106 2.25 -50.73 -30.17
C ASP A 106 2.00 -49.37 -30.85
N ILE A 107 2.93 -48.44 -30.64
CA ILE A 107 2.83 -47.07 -31.15
C ILE A 107 2.89 -47.01 -32.68
N VAL A 108 3.67 -47.88 -33.32
CA VAL A 108 3.76 -47.95 -34.78
C VAL A 108 2.43 -48.40 -35.37
N ALA A 109 1.81 -49.42 -34.75
CA ALA A 109 0.48 -49.89 -35.13
C ALA A 109 -0.60 -48.82 -34.90
N ALA A 110 -0.50 -48.01 -33.84
CA ALA A 110 -1.41 -46.91 -33.57
C ALA A 110 -1.30 -45.79 -34.63
N LEU A 111 -0.09 -45.39 -34.99
CA LEU A 111 0.16 -44.38 -36.04
C LEU A 111 -0.31 -44.86 -37.42
N ALA A 112 -0.10 -46.13 -37.75
CA ALA A 112 -0.60 -46.72 -38.99
C ALA A 112 -2.14 -46.74 -39.04
N ALA A 113 -2.79 -47.08 -37.92
CA ALA A 113 -4.25 -47.06 -37.79
C ALA A 113 -4.80 -45.62 -37.91
N GLU A 114 -4.15 -44.64 -37.28
CA GLU A 114 -4.49 -43.21 -37.40
C GLU A 114 -4.42 -42.75 -38.87
N ARG A 115 -3.33 -43.07 -39.58
CA ARG A 115 -3.18 -42.70 -40.99
C ARG A 115 -4.24 -43.36 -41.87
N LYS A 116 -4.53 -44.65 -41.63
CA LYS A 116 -5.60 -45.38 -42.34
C LYS A 116 -6.97 -44.75 -42.10
N PHE A 117 -7.27 -44.35 -40.87
CA PHE A 117 -8.52 -43.67 -40.52
C PHE A 117 -8.72 -42.40 -41.35
N PHE A 118 -7.74 -41.48 -41.34
CA PHE A 118 -7.88 -40.21 -42.07
C PHE A 118 -7.95 -40.38 -43.59
N LEU A 119 -7.26 -41.37 -44.18
CA LEU A 119 -7.31 -41.64 -45.63
C LEU A 119 -8.59 -42.35 -46.09
N SER A 120 -9.18 -43.17 -45.22
CA SER A 120 -10.41 -43.92 -45.51
C SER A 120 -11.68 -43.13 -45.25
N HIS A 121 -11.63 -42.11 -44.39
CA HIS A 121 -12.80 -41.31 -44.03
C HIS A 121 -13.12 -40.25 -45.11
N PRO A 122 -14.31 -40.27 -45.75
CA PRO A 122 -14.66 -39.38 -46.86
C PRO A 122 -14.51 -37.89 -46.53
N SER A 123 -14.88 -37.48 -45.31
CA SER A 123 -14.86 -36.08 -44.86
C SER A 123 -13.46 -35.56 -44.55
N TYR A 124 -12.47 -36.42 -44.29
CA TYR A 124 -11.11 -36.00 -43.89
C TYR A 124 -10.04 -36.34 -44.94
N ARG A 125 -10.37 -37.17 -45.93
CA ARG A 125 -9.44 -37.65 -46.96
C ARG A 125 -8.66 -36.52 -47.64
N HIS A 126 -9.34 -35.42 -47.97
CA HIS A 126 -8.75 -34.28 -48.67
C HIS A 126 -7.80 -33.43 -47.79
N ILE A 127 -7.84 -33.59 -46.47
CA ILE A 127 -6.95 -32.93 -45.50
C ILE A 127 -6.05 -33.90 -44.71
N ALA A 128 -6.03 -35.18 -45.08
CA ALA A 128 -5.34 -36.23 -44.32
C ALA A 128 -3.83 -35.97 -44.12
N ASP A 129 -3.20 -35.18 -44.99
CA ASP A 129 -1.79 -34.78 -44.89
C ASP A 129 -1.51 -33.67 -43.86
N ARG A 130 -2.56 -32.93 -43.44
CA ARG A 130 -2.50 -31.90 -42.39
C ARG A 130 -3.07 -32.38 -41.05
N LEU A 131 -3.25 -33.68 -40.89
CA LEU A 131 -3.84 -34.31 -39.71
C LEU A 131 -2.91 -35.40 -39.15
N GLY A 132 -3.19 -35.79 -37.92
CA GLY A 132 -2.53 -36.88 -37.22
C GLY A 132 -1.33 -36.45 -36.39
N THR A 133 -0.89 -37.37 -35.52
CA THR A 133 0.20 -37.18 -34.56
C THR A 133 1.51 -36.74 -35.22
N PRO A 134 1.94 -37.32 -36.36
CA PRO A 134 3.21 -36.92 -36.98
C PRO A 134 3.19 -35.48 -37.51
N TYR A 135 2.04 -35.02 -38.02
CA TYR A 135 1.89 -33.64 -38.48
C TYR A 135 1.89 -32.68 -37.28
N LEU A 136 1.14 -33.01 -36.21
CA LEU A 136 1.14 -32.25 -34.96
C LEU A 136 2.55 -32.05 -34.40
N GLN A 137 3.35 -33.12 -34.32
CA GLN A 137 4.72 -33.04 -33.80
C GLN A 137 5.60 -32.08 -34.62
N ARG A 138 5.56 -32.15 -35.95
CA ARG A 138 6.33 -31.25 -36.82
C ARG A 138 5.87 -29.80 -36.66
N THR A 139 4.57 -29.57 -36.66
CA THR A 139 4.00 -28.22 -36.50
C THR A 139 4.35 -27.64 -35.12
N LEU A 140 4.20 -28.40 -34.04
CA LEU A 140 4.56 -27.93 -32.70
C LEU A 140 6.05 -27.60 -32.58
N ASN A 141 6.92 -28.45 -33.13
CA ASN A 141 8.35 -28.19 -33.13
C ASN A 141 8.69 -26.90 -33.90
N GLN A 142 8.14 -26.74 -35.12
CA GLN A 142 8.34 -25.53 -35.92
C GLN A 142 7.83 -24.28 -35.21
N GLN A 143 6.61 -24.34 -34.62
CA GLN A 143 6.02 -23.21 -33.90
C GLN A 143 6.83 -22.86 -32.65
N LEU A 144 7.30 -23.86 -31.90
CA LEU A 144 8.15 -23.65 -30.73
C LEU A 144 9.49 -23.03 -31.11
N THR A 145 10.16 -23.52 -32.17
CA THR A 145 11.44 -22.95 -32.63
C THR A 145 11.30 -21.50 -33.09
N ASN A 146 10.26 -21.19 -33.86
CA ASN A 146 9.99 -19.82 -34.31
C ASN A 146 9.68 -18.91 -33.12
N HIS A 147 8.82 -19.37 -32.21
CA HIS A 147 8.44 -18.61 -31.03
C HIS A 147 9.64 -18.33 -30.10
N ILE A 148 10.52 -19.31 -29.89
CA ILE A 148 11.77 -19.10 -29.16
C ILE A 148 12.62 -18.04 -29.86
N ARG A 149 12.81 -18.13 -31.18
CA ARG A 149 13.60 -17.16 -31.94
C ARG A 149 13.06 -15.73 -31.81
N ASP A 150 11.74 -15.57 -31.88
CA ASP A 150 11.09 -14.25 -31.85
C ASP A 150 11.05 -13.64 -30.44
N THR A 151 10.91 -14.47 -29.40
CA THR A 151 10.78 -14.00 -28.00
C THR A 151 12.10 -13.87 -27.25
N LEU A 152 13.15 -14.56 -27.69
CA LEU A 152 14.45 -14.58 -27.01
C LEU A 152 15.12 -13.19 -26.91
N PRO A 153 15.11 -12.33 -27.96
CA PRO A 153 15.67 -10.98 -27.85
C PRO A 153 14.97 -10.14 -26.78
N GLY A 154 13.63 -10.15 -26.75
CA GLY A 154 12.85 -9.40 -25.75
C GLY A 154 13.06 -9.93 -24.33
N LEU A 155 13.18 -11.25 -24.16
CA LEU A 155 13.50 -11.85 -22.86
C LEU A 155 14.89 -11.45 -22.38
N ARG A 156 15.91 -11.49 -23.27
CA ARG A 156 17.27 -11.04 -22.95
C ARG A 156 17.27 -9.58 -22.48
N ASP A 157 16.62 -8.69 -23.22
CA ASP A 157 16.59 -7.27 -22.89
C ASP A 157 15.87 -7.02 -21.55
N LYS A 158 14.79 -7.77 -21.26
CA LYS A 158 14.10 -7.72 -19.96
C LYS A 158 15.02 -8.18 -18.82
N LEU A 159 15.71 -9.30 -18.98
CA LEU A 159 16.65 -9.81 -17.99
C LEU A 159 17.82 -8.85 -17.77
N GLN A 160 18.32 -8.22 -18.83
CA GLN A 160 19.39 -7.23 -18.74
C GLN A 160 18.95 -5.96 -17.99
N LYS A 161 17.74 -5.47 -18.22
CA LYS A 161 17.16 -4.36 -17.43
C LYS A 161 17.01 -4.73 -15.95
N GLN A 162 16.53 -5.94 -15.66
CA GLN A 162 16.40 -6.43 -14.28
C GLN A 162 17.77 -6.56 -13.61
N MET A 163 18.77 -7.08 -14.32
CA MET A 163 20.14 -7.20 -13.85
C MET A 163 20.73 -5.82 -13.53
N LEU A 164 20.64 -4.84 -14.44
CA LEU A 164 21.12 -3.47 -14.21
C LEU A 164 20.47 -2.82 -12.98
N THR A 165 19.18 -3.06 -12.76
CA THR A 165 18.48 -2.54 -11.57
C THR A 165 19.04 -3.18 -10.30
N LEU A 166 19.20 -4.51 -10.30
CA LEU A 166 19.75 -5.24 -9.16
C LEU A 166 21.22 -4.92 -8.92
N GLU A 167 22.02 -4.70 -9.96
CA GLU A 167 23.43 -4.32 -9.84
C GLU A 167 23.61 -3.00 -9.10
N LYS A 168 22.73 -2.01 -9.33
CA LYS A 168 22.74 -0.74 -8.59
C LYS A 168 22.52 -0.92 -7.09
N ASP A 169 21.64 -1.85 -6.71
CA ASP A 169 21.40 -2.18 -5.31
C ASP A 169 22.57 -2.97 -4.74
N VAL A 170 23.06 -3.98 -5.46
CA VAL A 170 24.20 -4.83 -5.07
C VAL A 170 25.48 -4.02 -4.89
N GLU A 171 25.74 -3.01 -5.70
CA GLU A 171 26.92 -2.13 -5.56
C GLU A 171 27.00 -1.50 -4.15
N GLN A 172 25.84 -1.16 -3.57
CA GLN A 172 25.77 -0.63 -2.20
C GLN A 172 26.12 -1.68 -1.14
N TYR A 173 25.97 -2.96 -1.47
CA TYR A 173 26.26 -4.10 -0.60
C TYR A 173 27.62 -4.78 -0.90
N LYS A 174 28.27 -4.53 -2.05
CA LYS A 174 29.54 -5.19 -2.43
C LYS A 174 30.68 -4.93 -1.43
N HIS A 175 30.69 -3.73 -0.84
CA HIS A 175 31.68 -3.35 0.17
C HIS A 175 31.15 -3.52 1.60
N PHE A 176 30.02 -4.21 1.77
CA PHE A 176 29.42 -4.45 3.08
C PHE A 176 30.27 -5.42 3.89
N ARG A 177 30.89 -4.90 4.94
CA ARG A 177 31.46 -5.72 6.03
C ARG A 177 30.56 -5.52 7.25
N PRO A 178 29.93 -6.58 7.80
CA PRO A 178 28.99 -6.47 8.91
C PRO A 178 29.56 -5.75 10.14
N ASP A 179 30.89 -5.79 10.31
CA ASP A 179 31.60 -5.22 11.45
C ASP A 179 32.37 -3.93 11.17
N ASP A 180 32.24 -3.34 9.98
CA ASP A 180 32.88 -2.06 9.70
C ASP A 180 32.18 -0.91 10.46
N PRO A 181 32.86 -0.25 11.43
CA PRO A 181 32.27 0.84 12.20
C PRO A 181 31.86 2.02 11.31
N SER A 182 32.57 2.28 10.20
CA SER A 182 32.31 3.43 9.33
C SER A 182 30.93 3.35 8.66
N ILE A 183 30.50 2.15 8.28
CA ILE A 183 29.20 1.89 7.68
C ILE A 183 28.10 2.06 8.74
N LYS A 184 28.31 1.53 9.95
CA LYS A 184 27.37 1.68 11.07
C LYS A 184 27.16 3.16 11.41
N THR A 185 28.24 3.93 11.52
CA THR A 185 28.18 5.38 11.76
C THR A 185 27.49 6.13 10.61
N LYS A 186 27.83 5.81 9.36
CA LYS A 186 27.20 6.44 8.18
C LYS A 186 25.70 6.15 8.12
N ALA A 187 25.30 4.90 8.33
CA ALA A 187 23.89 4.50 8.35
C ALA A 187 23.14 5.21 9.48
N MET A 188 23.69 5.23 10.70
CA MET A 188 23.09 5.96 11.82
C MET A 188 22.91 7.45 11.49
N LEU A 189 23.95 8.10 10.96
CA LEU A 189 23.92 9.52 10.60
C LEU A 189 22.89 9.81 9.51
N GLN A 190 22.80 8.99 8.47
CA GLN A 190 21.79 9.13 7.43
C GLN A 190 20.36 9.00 7.98
N MET A 191 20.13 8.04 8.88
CA MET A 191 18.82 7.86 9.50
C MET A 191 18.44 9.04 10.40
N ILE A 192 19.39 9.59 11.16
CA ILE A 192 19.16 10.78 12.01
C ILE A 192 18.92 12.03 11.15
N GLN A 193 19.68 12.23 10.08
CA GLN A 193 19.48 13.35 9.15
C GLN A 193 18.12 13.28 8.45
N GLN A 194 17.71 12.07 8.06
CA GLN A 194 16.38 11.84 7.49
C GLN A 194 15.29 12.16 8.50
N LEU A 195 15.43 11.71 9.76
CA LEU A 195 14.50 12.02 10.85
C LEU A 195 14.39 13.53 11.07
N GLN A 196 15.52 14.24 11.12
CA GLN A 196 15.55 15.70 11.27
C GLN A 196 14.77 16.38 10.14
N SER A 197 15.08 16.04 8.88
CA SER A 197 14.41 16.66 7.73
C SER A 197 12.92 16.32 7.68
N ASP A 198 12.53 15.11 8.05
CA ASP A 198 11.12 14.70 8.12
C ASP A 198 10.37 15.44 9.23
N PHE A 199 11.00 15.61 10.40
CA PHE A 199 10.42 16.35 11.51
C PHE A 199 10.22 17.82 11.14
N GLU A 200 11.25 18.48 10.61
CA GLU A 200 11.21 19.87 10.14
C GLU A 200 10.11 20.08 9.11
N ARG A 201 10.05 19.25 8.07
CA ARG A 201 8.99 19.32 7.04
C ARG A 201 7.58 19.15 7.61
N THR A 202 7.41 18.29 8.61
CA THR A 202 6.10 18.01 9.21
C THR A 202 5.63 19.17 10.11
N ILE A 203 6.56 19.87 10.76
CA ILE A 203 6.27 21.03 11.60
C ILE A 203 6.11 22.31 10.78
N GLU A 204 6.93 22.52 9.75
CA GLU A 204 6.88 23.73 8.92
C GLU A 204 5.83 23.66 7.80
N GLY A 205 5.39 22.46 7.43
CA GLY A 205 4.44 22.25 6.34
C GLY A 205 5.06 22.31 4.95
N SER A 206 6.39 22.26 4.84
CA SER A 206 7.17 22.40 3.59
C SER A 206 7.37 21.07 2.83
N GLY A 207 6.62 20.01 3.16
CA GLY A 207 6.80 18.67 2.60
C GLY A 207 6.00 18.35 1.33
N SER A 208 6.61 18.54 0.16
CA SER A 208 6.17 17.87 -1.08
C SER A 208 6.59 16.38 -1.06
N ALA A 209 5.60 15.50 -0.98
CA ALA A 209 5.55 14.20 -1.67
C ALA A 209 4.12 13.65 -1.65
N LEU A 210 3.37 13.83 -0.56
CA LEU A 210 1.95 13.49 -0.42
C LEU A 210 1.38 14.34 0.73
N VAL A 211 0.84 15.53 0.44
CA VAL A 211 0.13 16.32 1.46
C VAL A 211 -1.08 15.51 1.91
N ASN A 212 -1.20 15.24 3.22
CA ASN A 212 -2.37 14.55 3.76
C ASN A 212 -3.59 15.47 3.58
N THR A 213 -4.50 15.09 2.68
CA THR A 213 -5.72 15.86 2.37
C THR A 213 -6.89 15.52 3.28
N ASN A 214 -6.77 14.50 4.12
CA ASN A 214 -7.89 13.99 4.92
C ASN A 214 -7.91 14.62 6.32
N GLU A 215 -6.74 14.88 6.90
CA GLU A 215 -6.64 15.35 8.28
C GLU A 215 -5.52 16.39 8.46
N LEU A 216 -5.77 17.36 9.36
CA LEU A 216 -4.75 18.29 9.84
C LEU A 216 -3.71 17.53 10.67
N SER A 217 -2.43 17.77 10.40
CA SER A 217 -1.32 17.11 11.10
C SER A 217 -0.16 18.06 11.37
N GLY A 218 0.65 17.73 12.37
CA GLY A 218 1.90 18.41 12.68
C GLY A 218 1.71 19.91 12.89
N GLY A 219 2.45 20.72 12.12
CA GLY A 219 2.44 22.17 12.22
C GLY A 219 1.06 22.81 12.08
N ALA A 220 0.25 22.35 11.13
CA ALA A 220 -1.08 22.91 10.88
C ALA A 220 -2.03 22.68 12.07
N LYS A 221 -1.91 21.53 12.73
CA LYS A 221 -2.71 21.20 13.91
C LYS A 221 -2.25 22.00 15.15
N ILE A 222 -0.94 22.22 15.30
CA ILE A 222 -0.39 23.12 16.32
C ILE A 222 -0.90 24.55 16.11
N ASN A 223 -0.88 25.04 14.86
CA ASN A 223 -1.40 26.37 14.51
C ASN A 223 -2.88 26.51 14.92
N ARG A 224 -3.70 25.51 14.60
CA ARG A 224 -5.11 25.44 15.01
C ARG A 224 -5.29 25.46 16.54
N ILE A 225 -4.43 24.77 17.29
CA ILE A 225 -4.48 24.80 18.76
C ILE A 225 -4.29 26.23 19.27
N PHE A 226 -3.30 26.97 18.75
CA PHE A 226 -3.04 28.35 19.18
C PHE A 226 -4.12 29.34 18.74
N HIS A 227 -4.58 29.26 17.49
CA HIS A 227 -5.42 30.32 16.92
C HIS A 227 -6.92 30.04 16.97
N GLU A 228 -7.35 28.79 17.09
CA GLU A 228 -8.77 28.45 17.22
C GLU A 228 -9.07 27.95 18.64
N ARG A 229 -8.36 26.90 19.09
CA ARG A 229 -8.73 26.20 20.32
C ARG A 229 -8.50 27.05 21.57
N LEU A 230 -7.32 27.65 21.71
CA LEU A 230 -7.01 28.51 22.85
C LEU A 230 -7.95 29.71 22.91
N ARG A 231 -8.20 30.37 21.77
CA ARG A 231 -9.14 31.50 21.70
C ARG A 231 -10.54 31.08 22.12
N PHE A 232 -11.02 29.94 21.66
CA PHE A 232 -12.31 29.40 22.06
C PHE A 232 -12.38 29.14 23.57
N GLU A 233 -11.37 28.52 24.17
CA GLU A 233 -11.37 28.26 25.63
C GLU A 233 -11.36 29.57 26.43
N ILE A 234 -10.62 30.59 25.98
CA ILE A 234 -10.62 31.93 26.63
C ILE A 234 -12.00 32.60 26.50
N VAL A 235 -12.61 32.60 25.31
CA VAL A 235 -13.94 33.20 25.11
C VAL A 235 -15.00 32.46 25.90
N LYS A 236 -14.92 31.12 26.00
CA LYS A 236 -15.84 30.30 26.77
C LYS A 236 -15.82 30.64 28.27
N MET A 237 -14.72 31.18 28.79
CA MET A 237 -14.62 31.68 30.16
C MET A 237 -15.38 32.99 30.40
N SER A 238 -16.00 33.59 29.37
CA SER A 238 -16.78 34.83 29.51
C SER A 238 -17.75 34.75 30.68
N CYS A 239 -17.69 35.75 31.56
CA CYS A 239 -18.49 35.78 32.78
C CYS A 239 -19.97 35.96 32.46
N ASP A 240 -20.85 35.30 33.21
CA ASP A 240 -22.25 35.71 33.27
C ASP A 240 -22.32 37.12 33.86
N GLU A 241 -22.84 38.08 33.08
CA GLU A 241 -22.98 39.47 33.51
C GLU A 241 -23.74 39.61 34.83
N LYS A 242 -24.73 38.75 35.09
CA LYS A 242 -25.51 38.80 36.33
C LYS A 242 -24.66 38.40 37.53
N GLU A 243 -23.85 37.36 37.36
CA GLU A 243 -22.95 36.89 38.41
C GLU A 243 -21.84 37.90 38.66
N LEU A 244 -21.24 38.47 37.60
CA LEU A 244 -20.20 39.48 37.72
C LEU A 244 -20.70 40.74 38.45
N ARG A 245 -21.89 41.23 38.11
CA ARG A 245 -22.52 42.37 38.82
C ARG A 245 -22.76 42.07 40.30
N ARG A 246 -23.16 40.85 40.63
CA ARG A 246 -23.33 40.40 42.02
C ARG A 246 -21.99 40.39 42.75
N GLU A 247 -20.93 39.89 42.13
CA GLU A 247 -19.58 39.85 42.69
C GLU A 247 -19.01 41.25 42.93
N ILE A 248 -19.14 42.15 41.95
CA ILE A 248 -18.74 43.57 42.08
C ILE A 248 -19.48 44.21 43.27
N SER A 249 -20.79 43.97 43.39
CA SER A 249 -21.61 44.51 44.48
C SER A 249 -21.12 44.02 45.85
N PHE A 250 -20.79 42.73 45.97
CA PHE A 250 -20.20 42.18 47.20
C PHE A 250 -18.80 42.75 47.47
N ALA A 251 -17.93 42.84 46.45
CA ALA A 251 -16.59 43.38 46.60
C ALA A 251 -16.61 44.83 47.13
N ILE A 252 -17.43 45.70 46.53
CA ILE A 252 -17.58 47.10 46.96
C ILE A 252 -18.09 47.17 48.40
N ARG A 253 -19.14 46.41 48.76
CA ARG A 253 -19.70 46.44 50.13
C ARG A 253 -18.70 45.91 51.16
N ASN A 254 -17.97 44.86 50.85
CA ASN A 254 -16.98 44.27 51.74
C ASN A 254 -15.78 45.20 51.97
N ILE A 255 -15.33 45.92 50.94
CA ILE A 255 -14.21 46.86 51.04
C ILE A 255 -14.58 48.10 51.87
N HIS A 256 -15.80 48.63 51.69
CA HIS A 256 -16.29 49.73 52.51
C HIS A 256 -16.55 49.31 53.97
N GLY A 257 -16.95 48.05 54.18
CA GLY A 257 -17.23 47.49 55.49
C GLY A 257 -18.31 48.28 56.21
N ILE A 258 -17.99 48.79 57.41
CA ILE A 258 -18.90 49.59 58.24
C ILE A 258 -19.01 51.06 57.81
N ARG A 259 -18.17 51.53 56.88
CA ARG A 259 -18.12 52.92 56.44
C ARG A 259 -19.08 53.16 55.27
N VAL A 260 -19.72 54.32 55.23
CA VAL A 260 -20.50 54.74 54.05
C VAL A 260 -19.54 55.26 52.98
N GLY A 261 -19.50 54.57 51.84
CA GLY A 261 -18.65 54.92 50.70
C GLY A 261 -19.25 56.01 49.82
N LEU A 262 -18.49 57.05 49.52
CA LEU A 262 -18.84 58.10 48.55
C LEU A 262 -18.35 57.78 47.13
N PHE A 263 -17.31 56.94 46.99
CA PHE A 263 -16.66 56.59 45.72
C PHE A 263 -16.46 55.08 45.62
N THR A 264 -16.34 54.56 44.40
CA THR A 264 -16.02 53.14 44.16
C THR A 264 -14.54 52.89 44.49
N PRO A 265 -14.18 51.89 45.32
CA PRO A 265 -12.78 51.65 45.68
C PRO A 265 -12.03 50.95 44.54
N ASP A 266 -10.81 51.41 44.23
CA ASP A 266 -9.93 50.78 43.23
C ASP A 266 -9.62 49.32 43.56
N MET A 267 -9.54 48.99 44.85
CA MET A 267 -9.35 47.61 45.32
C MET A 267 -10.48 46.67 44.88
N ALA A 268 -11.70 47.17 44.66
CA ALA A 268 -12.82 46.36 44.18
C ALA A 268 -12.60 45.98 42.71
N PHE A 269 -12.16 46.95 41.90
CA PHE A 269 -11.76 46.72 40.51
C PHE A 269 -10.60 45.72 40.44
N GLU A 270 -9.52 45.96 41.19
CA GLU A 270 -8.38 45.05 41.21
C GLU A 270 -8.76 43.63 41.62
N ALA A 271 -9.56 43.46 42.67
CA ALA A 271 -9.97 42.14 43.15
C ALA A 271 -10.76 41.36 42.09
N ILE A 272 -11.68 42.02 41.39
CA ILE A 272 -12.48 41.40 40.35
C ILE A 272 -11.63 41.06 39.13
N VAL A 273 -10.77 41.97 38.66
CA VAL A 273 -9.96 41.70 37.48
C VAL A 273 -8.88 40.65 37.75
N LYS A 274 -8.20 40.68 38.90
CA LYS A 274 -7.25 39.62 39.30
C LYS A 274 -7.92 38.25 39.32
N LYS A 275 -9.18 38.17 39.79
CA LYS A 275 -9.95 36.92 39.73
C LYS A 275 -10.14 36.43 38.30
N GLN A 276 -10.42 37.31 37.34
CA GLN A 276 -10.59 36.92 35.93
C GLN A 276 -9.26 36.52 35.27
N ILE A 277 -8.19 37.29 35.46
CA ILE A 277 -6.86 36.97 34.92
C ILE A 277 -6.38 35.61 35.44
N ALA A 278 -6.60 35.32 36.73
CA ALA A 278 -6.17 34.05 37.33
C ALA A 278 -6.81 32.81 36.66
N GLN A 279 -8.01 32.94 36.10
CA GLN A 279 -8.67 31.83 35.40
C GLN A 279 -7.97 31.47 34.07
N LEU A 280 -7.13 32.36 33.51
CA LEU A 280 -6.37 32.09 32.28
C LEU A 280 -5.29 31.01 32.47
N LYS A 281 -4.95 30.66 33.71
CA LYS A 281 -3.94 29.63 34.00
C LYS A 281 -4.33 28.27 33.40
N GLU A 282 -5.58 27.85 33.58
CA GLU A 282 -6.06 26.55 33.09
C GLU A 282 -6.03 26.40 31.55
N PRO A 283 -6.62 27.29 30.74
CA PRO A 283 -6.64 27.14 29.28
C PRO A 283 -5.23 27.21 28.67
N VAL A 284 -4.32 27.99 29.24
CA VAL A 284 -2.94 28.10 28.76
C VAL A 284 -2.16 26.82 29.04
N LEU A 285 -2.30 26.23 30.23
CA LEU A 285 -1.69 24.93 30.54
C LEU A 285 -2.24 23.81 29.64
N LYS A 286 -3.56 23.79 29.43
CA LYS A 286 -4.21 22.83 28.53
C LYS A 286 -3.76 23.00 27.07
N CYS A 287 -3.50 24.23 26.63
CA CYS A 287 -2.92 24.50 25.32
C CYS A 287 -1.54 23.84 25.17
N VAL A 288 -0.66 23.98 26.18
CA VAL A 288 0.65 23.31 26.20
C VAL A 288 0.49 21.79 26.12
N ASP A 289 -0.43 21.19 26.88
CA ASP A 289 -0.67 19.75 26.86
C ASP A 289 -1.05 19.24 25.46
N LEU A 290 -1.96 19.96 24.77
CA LEU A 290 -2.38 19.62 23.42
C LEU A 290 -1.24 19.73 22.41
N VAL A 291 -0.39 20.75 22.53
CA VAL A 291 0.79 20.91 21.67
C VAL A 291 1.80 19.79 21.91
N VAL A 292 2.07 19.43 23.17
CA VAL A 292 2.98 18.33 23.52
C VAL A 292 2.46 16.99 22.99
N GLN A 293 1.14 16.76 23.05
CA GLN A 293 0.52 15.57 22.48
C GLN A 293 0.74 15.50 20.96
N GLU A 294 0.54 16.62 20.24
CA GLU A 294 0.77 16.66 18.80
C GLU A 294 2.24 16.50 18.44
N LEU A 295 3.16 17.15 19.15
CA LEU A 295 4.60 16.96 18.96
C LEU A 295 5.02 15.49 19.17
N SER A 296 4.49 14.84 20.22
CA SER A 296 4.76 13.43 20.48
C SER A 296 4.24 12.52 19.35
N HIS A 297 3.09 12.86 18.77
CA HIS A 297 2.54 12.14 17.62
C HIS A 297 3.42 12.29 16.37
N VAL A 298 3.90 13.51 16.08
CA VAL A 298 4.84 13.77 14.98
C VAL A 298 6.12 12.96 15.15
N VAL A 299 6.70 12.93 16.36
CA VAL A 299 7.91 12.14 16.64
C VAL A 299 7.72 10.67 16.27
N ARG A 300 6.59 10.06 16.68
CA ARG A 300 6.29 8.65 16.37
C ARG A 300 6.21 8.38 14.87
N ILE A 301 5.52 9.24 14.12
CA ILE A 301 5.41 9.11 12.66
C ILE A 301 6.79 9.20 12.00
N CYS A 302 7.63 10.14 12.45
CA CYS A 302 8.97 10.31 11.92
C CYS A 302 9.88 9.12 12.27
N THR A 303 9.82 8.61 13.51
CA THR A 303 10.63 7.46 13.95
C THR A 303 10.18 6.14 13.33
N ASP A 304 8.93 5.98 12.92
CA ASP A 304 8.46 4.77 12.23
C ASP A 304 9.22 4.47 10.92
N LYS A 305 9.74 5.50 10.24
CA LYS A 305 10.62 5.32 9.07
C LYS A 305 11.98 4.69 9.43
N MET A 306 12.32 4.65 10.72
CA MET A 306 13.51 3.99 11.27
C MET A 306 13.30 2.51 11.61
N SER A 307 12.15 1.92 11.24
CA SER A 307 11.80 0.52 11.56
C SER A 307 12.82 -0.53 11.09
N ARG A 308 13.71 -0.20 10.14
CA ARG A 308 14.85 -1.05 9.75
C ARG A 308 15.81 -1.33 10.93
N TYR A 309 15.92 -0.40 11.88
CA TYR A 309 16.78 -0.50 13.07
C TYR A 309 15.94 -0.27 14.34
N PRO A 310 15.24 -1.29 14.85
CA PRO A 310 14.23 -1.14 15.91
C PRO A 310 14.83 -0.59 17.21
N ARG A 311 16.02 -1.04 17.62
CA ARG A 311 16.69 -0.52 18.83
C ARG A 311 17.07 0.95 18.70
N LEU A 312 17.50 1.39 17.51
CA LEU A 312 17.84 2.80 17.26
C LEU A 312 16.57 3.66 17.28
N ARG A 313 15.49 3.17 16.67
CA ARG A 313 14.18 3.82 16.70
C ARG A 313 13.71 4.06 18.14
N ASP A 314 13.65 2.99 18.93
CA ASP A 314 13.11 3.06 20.29
C ASP A 314 13.94 4.01 21.17
N GLU A 315 15.28 3.96 21.05
CA GLU A 315 16.16 4.85 21.80
C GLU A 315 16.05 6.31 21.35
N THR A 316 15.90 6.54 20.04
CA THR A 316 15.71 7.89 19.48
C THR A 316 14.38 8.49 19.92
N GLU A 317 13.28 7.73 19.85
CA GLU A 317 11.97 8.15 20.34
C GLU A 317 12.01 8.46 21.84
N ARG A 318 12.68 7.61 22.63
CA ARG A 318 12.85 7.80 24.07
C ARG A 318 13.57 9.12 24.38
N ILE A 319 14.69 9.40 23.71
CA ILE A 319 15.48 10.62 23.91
C ILE A 319 14.66 11.86 23.59
N ILE A 320 14.02 11.88 22.41
CA ILE A 320 13.24 13.05 21.96
C ILE A 320 12.03 13.27 22.87
N THR A 321 11.30 12.22 23.22
CA THR A 321 10.13 12.30 24.11
C THR A 321 10.52 12.77 25.50
N THR A 322 11.64 12.30 26.05
CA THR A 322 12.18 12.78 27.33
C THR A 322 12.50 14.27 27.27
N HIS A 323 13.11 14.73 26.18
CA HIS A 323 13.40 16.15 25.99
C HIS A 323 12.12 16.99 25.90
N ILE A 324 11.11 16.55 25.15
CA ILE A 324 9.81 17.24 25.06
C ILE A 324 9.18 17.38 26.45
N ARG A 325 9.18 16.33 27.27
CA ARG A 325 8.63 16.37 28.64
C ARG A 325 9.38 17.33 29.57
N GLN A 326 10.70 17.42 29.44
CA GLN A 326 11.48 18.41 30.21
C GLN A 326 11.14 19.84 29.78
N ARG A 327 11.01 20.09 28.47
CA ARG A 327 10.65 21.41 27.93
C ARG A 327 9.20 21.79 28.25
N GLU A 328 8.29 20.82 28.32
CA GLU A 328 6.90 21.03 28.75
C GLU A 328 6.84 21.67 30.14
N GLN A 329 7.55 21.12 31.13
CA GLN A 329 7.54 21.64 32.49
C GLN A 329 8.07 23.07 32.56
N TYR A 330 9.22 23.32 31.93
CA TYR A 330 9.79 24.67 31.85
C TYR A 330 8.83 25.66 31.17
N CYS A 331 8.16 25.25 30.09
CA CYS A 331 7.20 26.09 29.39
C CYS A 331 5.98 26.44 30.26
N LYS A 332 5.43 25.44 30.99
CA LYS A 332 4.33 25.65 31.92
C LYS A 332 4.69 26.63 33.04
N GLU A 333 5.87 26.47 33.64
CA GLU A 333 6.37 27.39 34.69
C GLU A 333 6.50 28.83 34.16
N GLN A 334 7.08 29.01 32.96
CA GLN A 334 7.21 30.33 32.35
C GLN A 334 5.86 30.98 32.05
N LEU A 335 4.89 30.22 31.54
CA LEU A 335 3.57 30.75 31.23
C LEU A 335 2.80 31.14 32.50
N LEU A 336 2.94 30.37 33.58
CA LEU A 336 2.36 30.73 34.88
C LEU A 336 3.00 32.01 35.43
N LEU A 337 4.31 32.16 35.30
CA LEU A 337 5.02 33.38 35.70
C LEU A 337 4.54 34.61 34.93
N LEU A 338 4.30 34.50 33.62
CA LEU A 338 3.73 35.59 32.81
C LEU A 338 2.36 36.02 33.33
N ILE A 339 1.50 35.06 33.69
CA ILE A 339 0.19 35.38 34.30
C ILE A 339 0.36 36.01 35.68
N ASP A 340 1.35 35.59 36.46
CA ASP A 340 1.63 36.20 37.76
C ASP A 340 2.12 37.65 37.62
N PHE A 341 2.81 38.02 36.53
CA PHE A 341 3.13 39.42 36.22
C PHE A 341 1.87 40.25 35.94
N GLU A 342 0.93 39.73 35.14
CA GLU A 342 -0.36 40.39 34.89
C GLU A 342 -1.19 40.56 36.17
N LEU A 343 -1.07 39.63 37.12
CA LEU A 343 -1.72 39.72 38.43
C LEU A 343 -1.01 40.70 39.38
N ALA A 344 0.26 41.01 39.17
CA ALA A 344 1.06 41.84 40.06
C ALA A 344 0.72 43.33 39.91
N TYR A 345 0.42 43.80 38.69
CA TYR A 345 0.18 45.21 38.42
C TYR A 345 -0.88 45.42 37.33
N MET A 346 -1.89 46.22 37.66
CA MET A 346 -2.98 46.60 36.77
C MET A 346 -2.71 48.01 36.21
N ASN A 347 -2.29 48.10 34.95
CA ASN A 347 -1.97 49.40 34.33
C ASN A 347 -3.22 50.16 33.87
N THR A 348 -3.74 51.05 34.72
CA THR A 348 -4.87 51.93 34.37
C THR A 348 -4.50 53.08 33.43
N ASN A 349 -3.21 53.27 33.10
CA ASN A 349 -2.75 54.26 32.13
C ASN A 349 -2.59 53.67 30.72
N HIS A 350 -3.00 52.42 30.50
CA HIS A 350 -2.91 51.79 29.19
C HIS A 350 -3.81 52.52 28.17
N GLU A 351 -3.35 52.70 26.93
CA GLU A 351 -4.05 53.49 25.90
C GLU A 351 -5.46 52.97 25.60
N ASP A 352 -5.65 51.65 25.67
CA ASP A 352 -6.96 50.99 25.48
C ASP A 352 -7.86 51.00 26.73
N PHE A 353 -7.37 51.44 27.89
CA PHE A 353 -8.17 51.52 29.11
C PHE A 353 -8.94 52.83 29.17
N ILE A 354 -10.19 52.80 28.70
CA ILE A 354 -11.10 53.94 28.76
C ILE A 354 -11.83 53.93 30.10
N GLY A 355 -11.24 54.57 31.12
CA GLY A 355 -11.83 54.71 32.44
C GLY A 355 -11.22 55.88 33.21
N PHE A 356 -12.05 56.58 34.00
CA PHE A 356 -11.70 57.79 34.77
C PHE A 356 -11.17 58.95 33.89
N ALA A 357 -12.11 59.77 33.39
CA ALA A 357 -11.86 61.17 33.03
C ALA A 357 -12.37 62.09 34.13
#